data_AF-A0A1B6C488-F1
#
_entry.id   AF-A0A1B6C488-F1
#
_cell.length_a   1.000
_cell.length_b   1.000
_cell.length_c   1.000
_cell.angle_alpha   90.00
_cell.angle_beta   90.00
_cell.angle_gamma   90.00
#
_symmetry.space_group_name_H-M   'P 1'
#
loop_
_entity.id
_entity.type
_entity.pdbx_description
1 polymer ?
#
loop_
_entity_poly.entity_id
_entity_poly.type
_entity_poly.pdbx_seq_one_letter_code
_entity_poly.pdbx_strand_id
1 'polypeptide(L)'
;PSATSEAGSIPTLGPSNIILPKLELKHFDGNPLQWISFINLFDSSVHKNASVSNVAKFQYLLSVVSGEPLNLIKSLNITTANYLVAYHLLRDRYHNTRRLTTLHLNQIMDFPDITSGSIHNLRAFINHYYEHTEALKALECDISTNSNPLLSALLLRKLDNDLRKNLEV
;
A
#
# COMPACT_ATOMS: atom_id res chain seq x y z
N PRO A 1 63.87 -7.65 31.50
CA PRO A 1 62.91 -7.88 30.39
C PRO A 1 61.55 -7.25 30.70
N SER A 2 61.27 -6.07 30.17
CA SER A 2 59.90 -5.53 30.08
C SER A 2 59.85 -4.59 28.87
N ALA A 3 59.41 -5.12 27.74
CA ALA A 3 59.09 -4.36 26.54
C ALA A 3 57.64 -3.87 26.63
N THR A 4 57.46 -2.57 26.46
CA THR A 4 56.18 -1.88 26.41
C THR A 4 55.49 -2.19 25.08
N SER A 5 54.28 -2.74 25.12
CA SER A 5 53.47 -3.06 23.94
C SER A 5 52.53 -1.90 23.62
N GLU A 6 52.85 -1.11 22.59
CA GLU A 6 51.92 -0.20 21.94
C GLU A 6 50.99 -0.99 21.01
N ALA A 7 49.71 -1.09 21.36
CA ALA A 7 48.67 -1.56 20.46
C ALA A 7 47.91 -0.36 19.90
N GLY A 8 48.14 -0.08 18.61
CA GLY A 8 47.43 0.94 17.86
C GLY A 8 45.92 0.70 17.82
N SER A 9 45.15 1.72 18.17
CA SER A 9 43.70 1.70 18.08
C SER A 9 43.27 1.93 16.62
N ILE A 10 42.59 0.95 16.03
CA ILE A 10 41.97 1.05 14.71
C ILE A 10 40.77 2.02 14.82
N PRO A 11 40.64 3.04 13.95
CA PRO A 11 39.44 3.88 13.93
C PRO A 11 38.26 3.01 13.49
N THR A 12 37.28 2.84 14.37
CA THR A 12 36.01 2.20 14.05
C THR A 12 35.29 3.07 13.03
N LEU A 13 35.19 2.62 11.78
CA LEU A 13 34.34 3.24 10.76
C LEU A 13 32.91 3.23 11.30
N GLY A 14 32.40 4.41 11.66
CA GLY A 14 31.02 4.60 12.10
C GLY A 14 30.02 4.15 11.03
N PRO A 15 28.76 3.88 11.41
CA PRO A 15 27.74 3.39 10.51
C PRO A 15 27.62 4.34 9.31
N SER A 16 27.73 3.77 8.11
CA SER A 16 27.44 4.46 6.87
C SER A 16 26.00 4.96 6.93
N ASN A 17 25.83 6.23 7.30
CA ASN A 17 24.55 6.92 7.24
C ASN A 17 24.17 7.05 5.76
N ILE A 18 23.43 6.06 5.25
CA ILE A 18 22.75 6.15 3.97
C ILE A 18 21.72 7.26 4.12
N ILE A 19 22.00 8.43 3.55
CA ILE A 19 21.04 9.53 3.48
C ILE A 19 20.07 9.19 2.35
N LEU A 20 18.97 8.53 2.72
CA LEU A 20 17.85 8.35 1.80
C LEU A 20 17.18 9.71 1.56
N PRO A 21 16.74 10.00 0.32
CA PRO A 21 15.95 11.19 0.04
C PRO A 21 14.71 11.21 0.95
N LYS A 22 14.29 12.41 1.33
CA LYS A 22 13.16 12.60 2.25
C LYS A 22 11.92 11.92 1.66
N LEU A 23 11.37 10.95 2.38
CA LEU A 23 10.18 10.22 1.96
C LEU A 23 9.00 11.20 1.86
N GLU A 24 8.53 11.44 0.64
CA GLU A 24 7.28 12.16 0.41
C GLU A 24 6.13 11.15 0.45
N LEU A 25 5.33 11.19 1.51
CA LEU A 25 4.10 10.43 1.57
C LEU A 25 3.15 10.92 0.47
N LYS A 26 2.63 9.97 -0.32
CA LYS A 26 1.60 10.27 -1.31
C LYS A 26 0.36 10.81 -0.60
N HIS A 27 -0.23 11.86 -1.18
CA HIS A 27 -1.47 12.41 -0.67
C HIS A 27 -2.61 11.42 -0.80
N PHE A 28 -3.51 11.39 0.18
CA PHE A 28 -4.73 10.61 0.17
C PHE A 28 -5.94 11.52 -0.04
N ASP A 29 -6.63 11.32 -1.15
CA ASP A 29 -7.76 12.13 -1.61
C ASP A 29 -9.13 11.54 -1.25
N GLY A 30 -9.15 10.34 -0.65
CA GLY A 30 -10.36 9.60 -0.34
C GLY A 30 -10.66 8.45 -1.29
N ASN A 31 -9.80 8.14 -2.27
CA ASN A 31 -9.98 6.94 -3.09
C ASN A 31 -9.82 5.66 -2.25
N PRO A 32 -10.88 4.85 -2.04
CA PRO A 32 -10.79 3.67 -1.20
C PRO A 32 -9.77 2.63 -1.70
N LEU A 33 -9.53 2.52 -3.01
CA LEU A 33 -8.56 1.59 -3.58
C LEU A 33 -7.11 1.91 -3.18
N GLN A 34 -6.83 3.16 -2.81
CA GLN A 34 -5.50 3.61 -2.37
C GLN A 34 -5.33 3.58 -0.85
N TRP A 35 -6.41 3.33 -0.11
CA TRP A 35 -6.43 3.42 1.35
C TRP A 35 -5.40 2.51 2.01
N ILE A 36 -5.31 1.25 1.58
CA ILE A 36 -4.41 0.26 2.19
C ILE A 36 -2.94 0.65 2.01
N SER A 37 -2.57 1.06 0.80
CA SER A 37 -1.23 1.56 0.52
C SER A 37 -0.91 2.81 1.33
N PHE A 38 -1.85 3.75 1.43
CA PHE A 38 -1.68 4.97 2.23
C PHE A 38 -1.52 4.67 3.72
N ILE A 39 -2.44 3.93 4.33
CA ILE A 39 -2.45 3.70 5.78
C ILE A 39 -1.25 2.84 6.21
N ASN A 40 -0.83 1.86 5.40
CA ASN A 40 0.36 1.05 5.71
C ASN A 40 1.63 1.91 5.71
N LEU A 41 1.79 2.77 4.70
CA LEU A 41 2.94 3.68 4.61
C LEU A 41 2.91 4.70 5.75
N PHE A 42 1.77 5.34 5.98
CA PHE A 42 1.58 6.30 7.08
C PHE A 42 1.86 5.64 8.44
N ASP A 43 1.41 4.41 8.64
CA ASP A 43 1.63 3.69 9.88
C ASP A 43 3.11 3.41 10.13
N SER A 44 3.82 2.92 9.12
CA SER A 44 5.25 2.61 9.20
C SER A 44 6.13 3.85 9.39
N SER A 45 5.79 4.96 8.74
CA SER A 45 6.64 6.16 8.71
C SER A 45 6.30 7.17 9.81
N VAL A 46 5.03 7.28 10.19
CA VAL A 46 4.51 8.35 11.05
C VAL A 46 3.85 7.78 12.30
N HIS A 47 2.80 6.96 12.16
CA HIS A 47 2.00 6.55 13.32
C HIS A 47 2.82 5.78 14.36
N LYS A 48 3.57 4.76 13.92
CA LYS A 48 4.39 3.88 14.78
C LYS A 48 5.73 4.52 15.18
N ASN A 49 6.08 5.66 14.60
CA ASN A 49 7.32 6.35 14.94
C ASN A 49 7.19 7.07 16.29
N ALA A 50 7.88 6.56 17.31
CA ALA A 50 7.86 7.11 18.66
C ALA A 50 8.63 8.43 18.82
N SER A 51 9.51 8.80 17.88
CA SER A 51 10.27 10.05 17.94
C SER A 51 9.47 11.28 17.50
N VAL A 52 8.30 11.07 16.87
CA VAL A 52 7.42 12.14 16.41
C VAL A 52 6.29 12.34 17.43
N SER A 53 6.07 13.58 17.86
CA SER A 53 4.97 13.89 18.78
C SER A 53 3.61 13.75 18.09
N ASN A 54 2.56 13.40 18.82
CA ASN A 54 1.20 13.29 18.24
C ASN A 54 0.72 14.60 17.61
N VAL A 55 1.12 15.76 18.16
CA VAL A 55 0.83 17.08 17.56
C VAL A 55 1.47 17.19 16.18
N ALA A 56 2.75 16.84 16.03
CA ALA A 56 3.44 16.84 14.75
C ALA A 56 2.85 15.80 13.78
N LYS A 57 2.49 14.60 14.27
CA LYS A 57 1.78 13.58 13.46
C LYS A 57 0.46 14.12 12.94
N PHE A 58 -0.27 14.90 13.74
CA PHE A 58 -1.56 15.44 13.32
C PHE A 58 -1.41 16.56 12.28
N GLN A 59 -0.48 17.49 12.49
CA GLN A 59 -0.15 18.50 11.48
C GLN A 59 0.25 17.85 10.15
N TYR A 60 1.05 16.79 10.23
CA TYR A 60 1.48 16.06 9.07
C TYR A 60 0.31 15.31 8.40
N LEU A 61 -0.55 14.64 9.18
CA LEU A 61 -1.75 13.98 8.69
C LEU A 61 -2.64 14.95 7.89
N LEU A 62 -2.89 16.16 8.42
CA LEU A 62 -3.65 17.20 7.73
C LEU A 62 -3.00 17.62 6.40
N SER A 63 -1.66 17.61 6.32
CA SER A 63 -0.94 18.00 5.11
C SER A 63 -0.96 16.95 4.00
N VAL A 64 -1.15 15.67 4.34
CA VAL A 64 -1.12 14.55 3.38
C VAL A 64 -2.50 14.01 3.03
N VAL A 65 -3.57 14.63 3.54
CA VAL A 65 -4.94 14.30 3.14
C VAL A 65 -5.59 15.48 2.43
N SER A 66 -6.45 15.20 1.47
CA SER A 66 -7.19 16.21 0.71
C SER A 66 -8.66 15.80 0.57
N GLY A 67 -9.51 16.65 0.00
CA GLY A 67 -10.90 16.31 -0.30
C GLY A 67 -11.74 15.94 0.93
N GLU A 68 -12.52 14.86 0.81
CA GLU A 68 -13.38 14.35 1.88
C GLU A 68 -12.63 13.98 3.17
N PRO A 69 -11.50 13.25 3.12
CA PRO A 69 -10.79 12.88 4.34
C PRO A 69 -10.27 14.11 5.12
N LEU A 70 -9.82 15.16 4.42
CA LEU A 70 -9.45 16.42 5.06
C LEU A 70 -10.67 17.09 5.72
N ASN A 71 -11.81 17.14 5.03
CA ASN A 71 -13.04 17.71 5.58
C ASN A 71 -13.50 17.02 6.86
N LEU A 72 -13.22 15.72 6.98
CA LEU A 72 -13.61 14.89 8.11
C LEU A 72 -12.83 15.21 9.38
N ILE A 73 -11.57 15.65 9.26
CA ILE A 73 -10.67 15.86 10.42
C ILE A 73 -10.26 17.32 10.65
N LYS A 74 -10.42 18.21 9.66
CA LYS A 74 -9.92 19.60 9.71
C LYS A 74 -10.57 20.48 10.79
N SER A 75 -11.76 20.12 11.27
CA SER A 75 -12.47 20.88 12.31
C SER A 75 -11.93 20.60 13.73
N LEU A 76 -11.10 19.57 13.89
CA LEU A 76 -10.51 19.21 15.17
C LEU A 76 -9.31 20.12 15.48
N ASN A 77 -9.26 20.63 16.71
CA ASN A 77 -8.11 21.41 17.17
C ASN A 77 -6.84 20.54 17.18
N ILE A 78 -5.71 21.11 16.75
CA ILE A 78 -4.43 20.40 16.71
C ILE A 78 -3.92 20.14 18.13
N THR A 79 -4.25 18.97 18.69
CA THR A 79 -3.87 18.55 20.04
C THR A 79 -3.46 17.08 20.05
N THR A 80 -2.70 16.67 21.07
CA THR A 80 -2.27 15.27 21.26
C THR A 80 -3.45 14.29 21.30
N ALA A 81 -4.56 14.67 21.95
CA ALA A 81 -5.75 13.82 22.05
C ALA A 81 -6.49 13.73 20.71
N ASN A 82 -6.66 14.86 20.02
CA ASN A 82 -7.39 14.91 18.76
C ASN A 82 -6.67 14.22 17.60
N TYR A 83 -5.35 14.04 17.67
CA TYR A 83 -4.62 13.22 16.71
C TYR A 83 -5.20 11.80 16.60
N LEU A 84 -5.38 11.13 17.75
CA LEU A 84 -5.90 9.76 17.78
C LEU A 84 -7.33 9.73 17.26
N VAL A 85 -8.15 10.71 17.66
CA VAL A 85 -9.53 10.86 17.16
C VAL A 85 -9.53 10.99 15.63
N ALA A 86 -8.71 11.87 15.07
CA ALA A 86 -8.59 12.07 13.62
C ALA A 86 -8.14 10.79 12.89
N TYR A 87 -7.14 10.09 13.44
CA TYR A 87 -6.64 8.85 12.88
C TYR A 87 -7.71 7.75 12.87
N HIS A 88 -8.43 7.56 14.00
CA HIS A 88 -9.52 6.59 14.10
C HIS A 88 -10.68 6.92 13.18
N LEU A 89 -11.07 8.20 13.10
CA LEU A 89 -12.12 8.67 12.21
C LEU A 89 -11.85 8.33 10.74
N LEU A 90 -10.62 8.51 10.27
CA LEU A 90 -10.23 8.08 8.92
C LEU A 90 -10.28 6.55 8.77
N ARG A 91 -9.79 5.82 9.77
CA ARG A 91 -9.78 4.36 9.75
C ARG A 91 -11.18 3.77 9.74
N ASP A 92 -12.10 4.30 10.53
CA ASP A 92 -13.50 3.88 10.57
C ASP A 92 -14.20 4.19 9.24
N ARG A 93 -13.87 5.32 8.61
CA ARG A 93 -14.45 5.72 7.32
C ARG A 93 -13.98 4.85 6.16
N TYR A 94 -12.69 4.49 6.13
CA TYR A 94 -12.05 3.90 4.94
C TYR A 94 -11.62 2.44 5.11
N HIS A 95 -11.36 1.96 6.32
CA HIS A 95 -10.81 0.63 6.60
C HIS A 95 -11.91 -0.44 6.79
N ASN A 96 -12.88 -0.48 5.87
CA ASN A 96 -13.85 -1.56 5.82
C ASN A 96 -13.32 -2.67 4.91
N THR A 97 -12.72 -3.71 5.50
CA THR A 97 -12.09 -4.83 4.79
C THR A 97 -13.03 -5.45 3.76
N ARG A 98 -14.29 -5.75 4.12
CA ARG A 98 -15.26 -6.35 3.19
C ARG A 98 -15.51 -5.46 1.96
N ARG A 99 -15.68 -4.15 2.18
CA ARG A 99 -15.90 -3.19 1.10
C ARG A 99 -14.68 -3.08 0.20
N LEU A 100 -13.49 -2.97 0.79
CA LEU A 100 -12.23 -2.86 0.05
C LEU A 100 -11.96 -4.11 -0.78
N THR A 101 -12.17 -5.29 -0.20
CA THR A 101 -12.09 -6.57 -0.90
C THR A 101 -13.01 -6.59 -2.12
N THR A 102 -14.27 -6.19 -1.93
CA THR A 102 -15.26 -6.13 -3.01
C THR A 102 -14.82 -5.17 -4.12
N LEU A 103 -14.29 -4.00 -3.76
CA LEU A 103 -13.82 -3.01 -4.73
C LEU A 103 -12.65 -3.55 -5.57
N HIS A 104 -11.65 -4.15 -4.94
CA HIS A 104 -10.51 -4.74 -5.67
C HIS A 104 -10.93 -5.92 -6.55
N LEU A 105 -11.84 -6.78 -6.07
CA LEU A 105 -12.39 -7.87 -6.89
C LEU A 105 -13.15 -7.33 -8.09
N ASN A 106 -13.97 -6.29 -7.91
CA ASN A 106 -14.70 -5.67 -9.01
C ASN A 106 -13.74 -5.08 -10.05
N GLN A 107 -12.65 -4.41 -9.64
CA GLN A 107 -11.65 -3.95 -10.60
C GLN A 107 -11.13 -5.11 -11.47
N ILE A 108 -10.77 -6.24 -10.86
CA ILE A 108 -10.30 -7.43 -11.60
C ILE A 108 -11.37 -7.94 -12.58
N MET A 109 -12.63 -8.05 -12.12
CA MET A 109 -13.74 -8.59 -12.92
C MET A 109 -14.25 -7.64 -14.01
N ASP A 110 -14.15 -6.33 -13.79
CA ASP A 110 -14.61 -5.29 -14.70
C ASP A 110 -13.57 -4.95 -15.77
N PHE A 111 -12.37 -5.56 -15.71
CA PHE A 111 -11.35 -5.40 -16.74
C PHE A 111 -11.91 -5.82 -18.12
N PRO A 112 -11.64 -5.06 -19.20
CA PRO A 112 -12.14 -5.36 -20.54
C PRO A 112 -11.70 -6.73 -21.08
N ASP A 113 -12.47 -7.30 -22.00
CA ASP A 113 -12.10 -8.56 -22.65
C ASP A 113 -10.78 -8.43 -23.42
N ILE A 114 -9.97 -9.49 -23.38
CA ILE A 114 -8.61 -9.53 -23.90
C ILE A 114 -8.59 -10.33 -25.19
N THR A 115 -8.33 -9.64 -26.29
CA THR A 115 -8.20 -10.23 -27.62
C THR A 115 -6.75 -10.57 -27.95
N SER A 116 -6.52 -11.72 -28.57
CA SER A 116 -5.24 -12.29 -29.02
C SER A 116 -4.36 -11.35 -29.85
N GLY A 117 -4.96 -10.41 -30.58
CA GLY A 117 -4.24 -9.41 -31.38
C GLY A 117 -3.49 -8.33 -30.58
N SER A 118 -3.66 -8.25 -29.27
CA SER A 118 -3.05 -7.19 -28.44
C SER A 118 -2.31 -7.77 -27.22
N ILE A 119 -1.04 -8.14 -27.44
CA ILE A 119 -0.08 -8.48 -26.36
C ILE A 119 -0.03 -7.37 -25.30
N HIS A 120 -0.22 -6.12 -25.73
CA HIS A 120 -0.31 -4.97 -24.84
C HIS A 120 -1.46 -5.09 -23.83
N ASN A 121 -2.67 -5.46 -24.30
CA ASN A 121 -3.83 -5.64 -23.43
C ASN A 121 -3.64 -6.80 -22.45
N LEU A 122 -2.99 -7.88 -22.88
CA LEU A 122 -2.66 -9.00 -21.99
C LEU A 122 -1.69 -8.58 -20.88
N ARG A 123 -0.62 -7.84 -21.22
CA ARG A 123 0.31 -7.31 -20.21
C ARG A 123 -0.36 -6.33 -19.26
N ALA A 124 -1.21 -5.45 -19.78
CA ALA A 124 -1.98 -4.52 -18.98
C ALA A 124 -2.89 -5.26 -17.99
N PHE A 125 -3.58 -6.32 -18.44
CA PHE A 125 -4.39 -7.17 -17.57
C PHE A 125 -3.57 -7.85 -16.48
N ILE A 126 -2.42 -8.44 -16.82
CA ILE A 126 -1.55 -9.12 -15.85
C ILE A 126 -1.09 -8.13 -14.77
N ASN A 127 -0.66 -6.93 -15.16
CA ASN A 127 -0.26 -5.89 -14.21
C ASN A 127 -1.43 -5.47 -13.31
N HIS A 128 -2.61 -5.26 -13.90
CA HIS A 128 -3.83 -4.89 -13.19
C HIS A 128 -4.29 -5.97 -12.19
N TYR A 129 -4.17 -7.24 -12.59
CA TYR A 129 -4.43 -8.38 -11.73
C TYR A 129 -3.47 -8.43 -10.54
N TYR A 130 -2.17 -8.27 -10.79
CA TYR A 130 -1.16 -8.26 -9.72
C TYR A 130 -1.36 -7.11 -8.75
N GLU A 131 -1.62 -5.88 -9.24
CA GLU A 131 -1.87 -4.72 -8.38
C GLU A 131 -2.99 -4.99 -7.37
N HIS A 132 -4.13 -5.50 -7.83
CA HIS A 132 -5.28 -5.74 -6.96
C HIS A 132 -5.15 -6.99 -6.09
N THR A 133 -4.48 -8.03 -6.56
CA THR A 133 -4.22 -9.22 -5.73
C THR A 133 -3.23 -8.93 -4.60
N GLU A 134 -2.22 -8.10 -4.82
CA GLU A 134 -1.32 -7.64 -3.74
C GLU A 134 -2.06 -6.77 -2.72
N ALA A 135 -2.95 -5.88 -3.17
CA ALA A 135 -3.81 -5.10 -2.26
C ALA A 135 -4.74 -6.01 -1.42
N LEU A 136 -5.27 -7.07 -2.03
CA LEU A 136 -6.10 -8.08 -1.35
C LEU A 136 -5.30 -8.90 -0.33
N LYS A 137 -4.07 -9.29 -0.64
CA LYS A 137 -3.16 -9.93 0.34
C LYS A 137 -2.88 -9.02 1.53
N ALA A 138 -2.68 -7.73 1.30
CA ALA A 138 -2.51 -6.74 2.36
C ALA A 138 -3.78 -6.54 3.23
N LEU A 139 -4.94 -6.97 2.73
CA LEU A 139 -6.21 -7.06 3.47
C LEU A 139 -6.42 -8.43 4.14
N GLU A 140 -5.38 -9.27 4.18
CA GLU A 140 -5.44 -10.66 4.67
C GLU A 140 -6.44 -11.53 3.89
N CYS A 141 -6.71 -11.16 2.64
CA CYS A 141 -7.59 -11.87 1.72
C CYS A 141 -6.76 -12.43 0.56
N ASP A 142 -6.26 -13.67 0.72
CA ASP A 142 -5.54 -14.33 -0.37
C ASP A 142 -6.53 -14.98 -1.35
N ILE A 143 -6.58 -14.42 -2.55
CA ILE A 143 -7.41 -14.90 -3.67
C ILE A 143 -6.56 -15.53 -4.79
N SER A 144 -5.29 -15.86 -4.52
CA SER A 144 -4.36 -16.39 -5.53
C SER A 144 -5.02 -17.47 -6.41
N THR A 145 -4.80 -17.37 -7.73
CA THR A 145 -5.51 -18.15 -8.76
C THR A 145 -5.44 -19.66 -8.53
N ASN A 146 -4.32 -20.14 -8.00
CA ASN A 146 -4.10 -21.56 -7.71
C ASN A 146 -4.97 -22.08 -6.55
N SER A 147 -5.44 -21.18 -5.70
CA SER A 147 -6.27 -21.45 -4.53
C SER A 147 -7.76 -21.15 -4.80
N ASN A 148 -8.10 -20.56 -5.95
CA ASN A 148 -9.46 -20.10 -6.26
C ASN A 148 -9.91 -20.49 -7.70
N PRO A 149 -10.53 -21.68 -7.88
CA PRO A 149 -10.98 -22.15 -9.19
C PRO A 149 -12.13 -21.33 -9.78
N LEU A 150 -12.90 -20.63 -8.95
CA LEU A 150 -13.97 -19.75 -9.42
C LEU A 150 -13.38 -18.51 -10.07
N LEU A 151 -12.38 -17.90 -9.43
CA LEU A 151 -11.68 -16.75 -10.00
C LEU A 151 -10.94 -17.15 -11.28
N SER A 152 -10.25 -18.28 -11.31
CA SER A 152 -9.56 -18.74 -12.53
C SER A 152 -10.53 -18.91 -13.70
N ALA A 153 -11.70 -19.53 -13.47
CA ALA A 153 -12.74 -19.68 -14.49
C ALA A 153 -13.27 -18.32 -14.98
N LEU A 154 -13.45 -17.34 -14.08
CA LEU A 154 -13.88 -15.99 -14.46
C LEU A 154 -12.82 -15.23 -15.27
N LEU A 155 -11.54 -15.37 -14.94
CA LEU A 155 -10.45 -14.73 -15.67
C LEU A 155 -10.23 -15.39 -17.04
N LEU A 156 -10.31 -16.71 -17.13
CA LEU A 156 -10.26 -17.41 -18.42
C LEU A 156 -11.38 -16.92 -19.34
N ARG A 157 -12.57 -16.62 -18.79
CA ARG A 157 -13.69 -16.07 -19.56
C ARG A 157 -13.41 -14.70 -20.18
N LYS A 158 -12.42 -13.95 -19.68
CA LYS A 158 -11.98 -12.65 -20.24
C LYS A 158 -11.03 -12.80 -21.42
N LEU A 159 -10.38 -13.96 -21.58
CA LEU A 159 -9.49 -14.24 -22.70
C LEU A 159 -10.30 -14.70 -23.91
N ASP A 160 -9.87 -14.36 -25.12
CA ASP A 160 -10.45 -14.93 -26.34
C ASP A 160 -10.07 -16.41 -26.54
N ASN A 161 -10.71 -17.05 -27.53
CA ASN A 161 -10.54 -18.49 -27.75
C ASN A 161 -9.11 -18.88 -28.13
N ASP A 162 -8.40 -18.02 -28.85
CA ASP A 162 -7.03 -18.31 -29.30
C ASP A 162 -6.05 -18.27 -28.12
N LEU A 163 -6.18 -17.29 -27.22
CA LEU A 163 -5.38 -17.24 -26.00
C LEU A 163 -5.69 -18.39 -25.05
N ARG A 164 -6.96 -18.78 -24.91
CA ARG A 164 -7.35 -19.94 -24.09
C ARG A 164 -6.73 -21.24 -24.57
N LYS A 165 -6.83 -21.51 -25.88
CA LYS A 165 -6.23 -22.72 -26.49
C LYS A 165 -4.72 -22.78 -26.27
N ASN A 166 -4.03 -21.65 -26.37
CA ASN A 166 -2.58 -21.59 -26.14
C ASN A 166 -2.18 -21.83 -24.67
N LEU A 167 -3.10 -21.71 -23.71
CA LEU A 167 -2.86 -21.97 -22.29
C LEU A 167 -3.22 -23.40 -21.86
N GLU A 168 -3.97 -24.14 -22.68
CA GLU A 168 -4.42 -25.52 -22.43
C GLU A 168 -3.48 -26.58 -23.04
N VAL A 169 -2.41 -26.17 -23.73
CA VAL A 169 -1.36 -27.01 -24.32
C VAL A 169 -0.13 -27.03 -23.40
#